data_AF-A0A840ULZ7-F1
#
_entry.id   AF-A0A840ULZ7-F1
#
_cell.length_a   1.000
_cell.length_b   1.000
_cell.length_c   1.000
_cell.angle_alpha   90.00
_cell.angle_beta   90.00
_cell.angle_gamma   90.00
#
_symmetry.space_group_name_H-M   'P 1'
#
loop_
_entity.id
_entity.type
_entity.pdbx_description
1 polymer ?
#
loop_
_entity_poly.entity_id
_entity_poly.type
_entity_poly.pdbx_seq_one_letter_code
_entity_poly.pdbx_strand_id
1 'polypeptide(L)'
;MALPLAPQAEAAPTVTTRPTPEVTSMNVNPTDEDLTVAAFGSDVVIRRVYSDGQWHWNRRWANVTANLGPNNGSWAVPLTPGWVSDTASIARNDVTYTRTSPGTAERFADLRFVAQGAGQYEFFDVSESALTWKDREGNWIRYQLKPELPNTGVITEYGNPLYSHKLVTDDLGRVTEVIDHFDHSLVTFTYLDNTQLPTRIEDYSGRSVSYVYNDRRQLTEIVDVRGESWHYTYTQSANSKPKIASITDPRGNTTKY
;
A
#
# COMPACT_ATOMS: atom_id res chain seq x y z
N MET A 1 -0.59 -31.32 -37.31
CA MET A 1 -0.93 -29.99 -37.82
C MET A 1 -0.79 -29.04 -36.63
N ALA A 2 0.34 -28.33 -36.55
CA ALA A 2 0.65 -27.46 -35.41
C ALA A 2 -0.02 -26.09 -35.63
N LEU A 3 -0.80 -25.64 -34.65
CA LEU A 3 -1.33 -24.28 -34.61
C LEU A 3 -0.18 -23.30 -34.29
N PRO A 4 -0.13 -22.12 -34.92
CA PRO A 4 0.95 -21.17 -34.67
C PRO A 4 0.81 -20.53 -33.27
N LEU A 5 1.95 -20.36 -32.60
CA LEU A 5 2.10 -19.55 -31.40
C LEU A 5 1.62 -18.12 -31.69
N ALA A 6 0.67 -17.63 -30.90
CA ALA A 6 0.29 -16.23 -30.90
C ALA A 6 1.48 -15.37 -30.42
N PRO A 7 1.70 -14.18 -31.01
CA PRO A 7 2.82 -13.31 -30.62
C PRO A 7 2.64 -12.85 -29.17
N GLN A 8 3.71 -12.94 -28.38
CA GLN A 8 3.81 -12.26 -27.09
C GLN A 8 3.62 -10.77 -27.32
N ALA A 9 2.54 -10.20 -26.79
CA ALA A 9 2.38 -8.76 -26.73
C ALA A 9 3.32 -8.23 -25.62
N GLU A 10 4.56 -7.91 -25.97
CA GLU A 10 5.39 -7.02 -25.17
C GLU A 10 4.67 -5.66 -25.10
N ALA A 11 4.01 -5.40 -23.97
CA ALA A 11 3.54 -4.06 -23.67
C ALA A 11 4.77 -3.17 -23.47
N ALA A 12 5.01 -2.23 -24.39
CA ALA A 12 6.10 -1.28 -24.29
C ALA A 12 6.00 -0.46 -22.98
N PRO A 13 7.11 -0.22 -22.26
CA PRO A 13 7.10 0.57 -21.04
C PRO A 13 6.74 2.02 -21.36
N THR A 14 5.53 2.45 -20.99
CA THR A 14 5.12 3.84 -21.11
C THR A 14 5.82 4.67 -20.03
N VAL A 15 6.64 5.64 -20.44
CA VAL A 15 7.18 6.68 -19.57
C VAL A 15 6.09 7.74 -19.42
N THR A 16 5.25 7.63 -18.39
CA THR A 16 4.28 8.68 -18.09
C THR A 16 5.00 9.84 -17.40
N THR A 17 5.04 10.97 -18.09
CA THR A 17 5.58 12.23 -17.59
C THR A 17 4.66 12.85 -16.54
N ARG A 18 5.24 13.22 -15.38
CA ARG A 18 4.82 14.26 -14.40
C ARG A 18 3.42 14.90 -14.54
N PRO A 19 2.75 15.13 -13.41
CA PRO A 19 2.33 16.46 -13.04
C PRO A 19 3.41 17.14 -12.19
N THR A 20 3.74 18.37 -12.57
CA THR A 20 4.36 19.42 -11.75
C THR A 20 3.82 19.40 -10.32
N PRO A 21 4.62 19.69 -9.27
CA PRO A 21 4.03 20.11 -8.00
C PRO A 21 3.32 21.45 -8.26
N GLU A 22 1.99 21.42 -8.43
CA GLU A 22 1.19 22.63 -8.30
C GLU A 22 1.27 23.07 -6.85
N VAL A 23 2.19 24.00 -6.59
CA VAL A 23 2.19 24.81 -5.38
C VAL A 23 1.01 25.76 -5.48
N THR A 24 -0.15 25.31 -4.99
CA THR A 24 -1.25 26.23 -4.70
C THR A 24 -1.91 25.89 -3.37
N SER A 25 -1.72 26.80 -2.41
CA SER A 25 -2.40 26.97 -1.12
C SER A 25 -2.29 25.85 -0.05
N MET A 26 -1.57 26.21 1.02
CA MET A 26 -1.72 25.83 2.44
C MET A 26 -2.47 24.52 2.77
N ASN A 27 -1.70 23.54 3.27
CA ASN A 27 -2.11 22.21 3.77
C ASN A 27 -2.41 21.13 2.71
N VAL A 28 -1.47 20.90 1.79
CA VAL A 28 -1.48 19.70 0.93
C VAL A 28 -0.21 18.91 1.20
N ASN A 29 -0.38 17.75 1.80
CA ASN A 29 0.66 16.72 1.94
C ASN A 29 1.18 16.36 0.53
N PRO A 30 2.47 16.57 0.19
CA PRO A 30 2.97 16.26 -1.15
C PRO A 30 2.74 14.78 -1.46
N THR A 31 2.14 14.55 -2.62
CA THR A 31 1.91 13.22 -3.21
C THR A 31 2.70 13.16 -4.49
N ASP A 32 3.69 12.27 -4.55
CA ASP A 32 4.54 12.10 -5.72
C ASP A 32 4.36 10.69 -6.29
N GLU A 33 4.38 10.60 -7.62
CA GLU A 33 4.44 9.35 -8.37
C GLU A 33 5.88 9.11 -8.79
N ASP A 34 6.48 8.03 -8.29
CA ASP A 34 7.90 7.76 -8.43
C ASP A 34 8.21 6.83 -9.61
N LEU A 35 7.33 5.85 -9.86
CA LEU A 35 7.51 4.83 -10.90
C LEU A 35 6.15 4.30 -11.35
N THR A 36 5.96 4.18 -12.66
CA THR A 36 4.77 3.55 -13.25
C THR A 36 5.20 2.41 -14.16
N VAL A 37 4.61 1.23 -13.93
CA VAL A 37 4.93 -0.02 -14.60
C VAL A 37 3.68 -0.52 -15.30
N ALA A 38 3.75 -0.60 -16.63
CA ALA A 38 2.67 -1.15 -17.43
C ALA A 38 2.47 -2.63 -17.08
N ALA A 39 1.21 -3.01 -16.84
CA ALA A 39 0.83 -4.39 -16.56
C ALA A 39 -0.55 -4.68 -17.15
N PHE A 40 -0.88 -5.97 -17.29
CA PHE A 40 -2.17 -6.36 -17.82
C PHE A 40 -3.31 -5.83 -16.94
N GLY A 41 -4.28 -5.18 -17.57
CA GLY A 41 -5.48 -4.66 -16.91
C GLY A 41 -5.32 -3.29 -16.24
N SER A 42 -4.30 -3.11 -15.40
CA SER A 42 -3.91 -1.79 -14.87
C SER A 42 -2.44 -1.70 -14.52
N ASP A 43 -1.90 -0.49 -14.69
CA ASP A 43 -0.54 -0.14 -14.32
C ASP A 43 -0.30 -0.27 -12.80
N VAL A 44 0.90 -0.72 -12.45
CA VAL A 44 1.41 -0.69 -11.07
C VAL A 44 2.14 0.64 -10.86
N VAL A 45 1.58 1.49 -9.99
CA VAL A 45 2.01 2.89 -9.83
C VAL A 45 2.61 3.14 -8.46
N ILE A 46 3.92 3.25 -8.32
CA ILE A 46 4.58 3.56 -7.05
C ILE A 46 4.35 5.02 -6.67
N ARG A 47 3.72 5.24 -5.51
CA ARG A 47 3.41 6.57 -4.99
C ARG A 47 3.87 6.73 -3.56
N ARG A 48 4.25 7.95 -3.22
CA ARG A 48 4.59 8.34 -1.85
C ARG A 48 3.78 9.55 -1.42
N VAL A 49 3.41 9.57 -0.14
CA VAL A 49 2.65 10.65 0.50
C VAL A 49 3.36 11.06 1.78
N TYR A 50 3.56 12.35 2.00
CA TYR A 50 4.08 12.83 3.29
C TYR A 50 2.93 13.10 4.25
N SER A 51 2.81 12.35 5.34
CA SER A 51 1.78 12.58 6.36
C SER A 51 2.26 12.17 7.75
N ASP A 52 1.76 12.85 8.79
CA ASP A 52 2.19 12.65 10.18
C ASP A 52 3.73 12.70 10.37
N GLY A 53 4.39 13.58 9.61
CA GLY A 53 5.83 13.80 9.71
C GLY A 53 6.71 12.72 9.12
N GLN A 54 6.19 11.86 8.24
CA GLN A 54 6.97 10.86 7.54
C GLN A 54 6.41 10.60 6.14
N TRP A 55 7.26 10.07 5.26
CA TRP A 55 6.83 9.56 3.96
C TRP A 55 6.22 8.17 4.12
N HIS A 56 5.12 7.95 3.42
CA HIS A 56 4.41 6.67 3.33
C HIS A 56 4.40 6.22 1.88
N TRP A 57 4.90 5.02 1.60
CA TRP A 57 4.90 4.45 0.26
C TRP A 57 3.66 3.58 0.07
N ASN A 58 3.05 3.69 -1.11
CA ASN A 58 1.97 2.83 -1.59
C ASN A 58 0.91 2.55 -0.52
N ARG A 59 0.33 3.58 0.09
CA ARG A 59 -0.72 3.44 1.13
C ARG A 59 -1.87 2.51 0.71
N ARG A 60 -2.15 2.36 -0.58
CA ARG A 60 -3.12 1.38 -1.11
C ARG A 60 -2.73 -0.09 -0.86
N TRP A 61 -1.48 -0.37 -0.50
CA TRP A 61 -1.00 -1.69 -0.09
C TRP A 61 -0.76 -1.76 1.42
N ALA A 62 -1.29 -0.82 2.19
CA ALA A 62 -1.22 -0.90 3.64
C ALA A 62 -1.89 -2.17 4.14
N ASN A 63 -1.18 -2.89 5.02
CA ASN A 63 -1.75 -3.94 5.84
C ASN A 63 -2.93 -3.42 6.66
N VAL A 64 -3.78 -4.33 7.11
CA VAL A 64 -4.88 -4.01 8.02
C VAL A 64 -4.52 -4.41 9.44
N THR A 65 -5.00 -3.65 10.42
CA THR A 65 -5.12 -4.15 11.79
C THR A 65 -6.56 -4.65 11.96
N ALA A 66 -6.80 -5.86 12.47
CA ALA A 66 -8.15 -6.33 12.75
C ALA A 66 -8.29 -6.86 14.18
N ASN A 67 -9.20 -6.25 14.93
CA ASN A 67 -9.65 -6.71 16.24
C ASN A 67 -10.96 -7.45 16.04
N LEU A 68 -10.88 -8.77 15.85
CA LEU A 68 -12.06 -9.58 15.50
C LEU A 68 -12.69 -10.29 16.71
N GLY A 69 -11.89 -10.67 17.71
CA GLY A 69 -12.36 -11.46 18.86
C GLY A 69 -12.66 -10.67 20.13
N PRO A 70 -13.21 -11.32 21.17
CA PRO A 70 -13.65 -10.68 22.42
C PRO A 70 -12.51 -10.15 23.30
N ASN A 71 -11.26 -10.58 23.11
CA ASN A 71 -10.16 -10.32 24.06
C ASN A 71 -9.01 -9.44 23.53
N ASN A 72 -9.12 -8.82 22.34
CA ASN A 72 -8.02 -8.03 21.70
C ASN A 72 -6.64 -8.76 21.59
N GLY A 73 -6.57 -10.04 21.96
CA GLY A 73 -5.37 -10.88 21.95
C GLY A 73 -5.32 -11.77 20.72
N SER A 74 -4.11 -12.26 20.41
CA SER A 74 -3.73 -12.94 19.17
C SER A 74 -4.81 -13.85 18.59
N TRP A 75 -4.99 -13.77 17.26
CA TRP A 75 -6.03 -14.50 16.55
C TRP A 75 -5.90 -16.01 16.71
N ALA A 76 -7.03 -16.69 16.90
CA ALA A 76 -7.13 -18.12 16.66
C ALA A 76 -7.44 -18.32 15.17
N VAL A 77 -6.43 -18.64 14.37
CA VAL A 77 -6.60 -19.03 12.96
C VAL A 77 -6.67 -20.57 12.90
N PRO A 78 -7.66 -21.19 12.22
CA PRO A 78 -8.71 -20.54 11.44
C PRO A 78 -9.77 -19.85 12.31
N LEU A 79 -10.24 -18.70 11.84
CA LEU A 79 -11.37 -17.99 12.42
C LEU A 79 -12.65 -18.83 12.27
N THR A 80 -13.60 -18.62 13.18
CA THR A 80 -14.98 -19.07 13.01
C THR A 80 -15.91 -17.86 13.00
N PRO A 81 -17.02 -17.86 12.22
CA PRO A 81 -17.92 -16.71 12.13
C PRO A 81 -18.43 -16.22 13.49
N GLY A 82 -18.77 -17.16 14.39
CA GLY A 82 -19.29 -16.85 15.72
C GLY A 82 -18.26 -16.29 16.70
N TRP A 83 -16.96 -16.33 16.36
CA TRP A 83 -15.90 -15.71 17.16
C TRP A 83 -15.76 -14.20 16.90
N VAL A 84 -16.29 -13.72 15.78
CA VAL A 84 -16.23 -12.29 15.43
C VAL A 84 -17.21 -11.52 16.32
N SER A 85 -16.68 -10.70 17.23
CA SER A 85 -17.46 -9.99 18.25
C SER A 85 -18.30 -8.86 17.64
N ASP A 86 -19.35 -8.43 18.34
CA ASP A 86 -20.17 -7.27 17.92
C ASP A 86 -19.38 -5.95 17.97
N THR A 87 -18.25 -5.93 18.69
CA THR A 87 -17.33 -4.79 18.76
C THR A 87 -16.15 -4.94 17.80
N ALA A 88 -16.20 -5.90 16.87
CA ALA A 88 -15.10 -6.15 15.96
C ALA A 88 -14.79 -4.91 15.12
N SER A 89 -13.51 -4.69 14.86
CA SER A 89 -13.03 -3.56 14.05
C SER A 89 -11.88 -3.96 13.14
N ILE A 90 -11.80 -3.32 11.99
CA ILE A 90 -10.70 -3.41 11.04
C ILE A 90 -10.20 -1.98 10.83
N ALA A 91 -8.91 -1.74 10.85
CA ALA A 91 -8.31 -0.44 10.61
C ALA A 91 -7.32 -0.51 9.44
N ARG A 92 -7.35 0.51 8.58
CA ARG A 92 -6.44 0.67 7.45
C ARG A 92 -6.29 2.15 7.12
N ASN A 93 -5.06 2.59 6.87
CA ASN A 93 -4.78 3.99 6.51
C ASN A 93 -5.45 5.02 7.43
N ASP A 94 -5.36 4.79 8.74
CA ASP A 94 -5.94 5.65 9.80
C ASP A 94 -7.48 5.69 9.81
N VAL A 95 -8.16 4.90 8.97
CA VAL A 95 -9.61 4.72 8.98
C VAL A 95 -9.95 3.44 9.72
N THR A 96 -10.91 3.53 10.65
CA THR A 96 -11.44 2.37 11.38
C THR A 96 -12.83 2.01 10.87
N TYR A 97 -13.03 0.72 10.64
CA TYR A 97 -14.25 0.08 10.19
C TYR A 97 -14.81 -0.77 11.31
N THR A 98 -16.00 -0.48 11.80
CA THR A 98 -16.63 -1.23 12.89
C THR A 98 -17.71 -2.15 12.38
N ARG A 99 -17.84 -3.31 12.99
CA ARG A 99 -18.92 -4.24 12.71
C ARG A 99 -20.28 -3.59 13.02
N THR A 100 -21.24 -3.76 12.13
CA THR A 100 -22.63 -3.27 12.27
C THR A 100 -23.66 -4.38 12.17
N SER A 101 -23.30 -5.54 11.62
CA SER A 101 -24.14 -6.74 11.67
C SER A 101 -24.32 -7.18 13.13
N PRO A 102 -25.56 -7.34 13.65
CA PRO A 102 -25.80 -7.70 15.04
C PRO A 102 -25.63 -9.21 15.29
N GLY A 103 -25.38 -9.59 16.54
CA GLY A 103 -25.49 -10.97 17.03
C GLY A 103 -24.39 -11.92 16.56
N THR A 104 -24.48 -13.19 16.94
CA THR A 104 -23.51 -14.21 16.49
C THR A 104 -23.71 -14.52 15.01
N ALA A 105 -22.67 -14.37 14.19
CA ALA A 105 -22.73 -14.72 12.77
C ALA A 105 -22.60 -16.24 12.58
N GLU A 106 -23.44 -16.82 11.72
CA GLU A 106 -23.34 -18.24 11.32
C GLU A 106 -22.42 -18.43 10.12
N ARG A 107 -22.27 -17.41 9.26
CA ARG A 107 -21.38 -17.41 8.09
C ARG A 107 -20.60 -16.11 8.05
N PHE A 108 -19.37 -16.14 7.55
CA PHE A 108 -18.58 -14.91 7.41
C PHE A 108 -19.22 -13.90 6.44
N ALA A 109 -19.93 -14.40 5.42
CA ALA A 109 -20.68 -13.58 4.47
C ALA A 109 -21.83 -12.78 5.11
N ASP A 110 -22.17 -13.04 6.38
CA ASP A 110 -23.19 -12.30 7.14
C ASP A 110 -22.58 -11.14 7.95
N LEU A 111 -21.25 -11.05 8.03
CA LEU A 111 -20.56 -9.97 8.72
C LEU A 111 -20.57 -8.68 7.88
N ARG A 112 -20.87 -7.55 8.52
CA ARG A 112 -20.87 -6.22 7.88
C ARG A 112 -20.05 -5.26 8.71
N PHE A 113 -19.13 -4.54 8.07
CA PHE A 113 -18.31 -3.49 8.68
C PHE A 113 -18.56 -2.16 7.96
N VAL A 114 -18.49 -1.05 8.69
CA VAL A 114 -18.75 0.30 8.16
C VAL A 114 -17.68 1.26 8.68
N ALA A 115 -17.19 2.14 7.81
CA ALA A 115 -16.21 3.17 8.15
C ALA A 115 -16.75 4.14 9.21
N GLN A 116 -15.98 4.40 10.25
CA GLN A 116 -16.32 5.41 11.25
C GLN A 116 -16.19 6.81 10.66
N GLY A 117 -17.21 7.66 10.87
CA GLY A 117 -17.17 9.07 10.50
C GLY A 117 -17.45 9.40 9.02
N ALA A 118 -17.64 8.39 8.15
CA ALA A 118 -18.05 8.60 6.77
C ALA A 118 -19.54 8.28 6.58
N GLY A 119 -20.27 9.13 5.85
CA GLY A 119 -21.65 8.86 5.44
C GLY A 119 -21.78 7.83 4.30
N GLN A 120 -20.69 7.13 3.93
CA GLN A 120 -20.62 6.17 2.84
C GLN A 120 -20.23 4.79 3.37
N TYR A 121 -20.89 3.74 2.85
CA TYR A 121 -20.69 2.35 3.25
C TYR A 121 -19.63 1.69 2.36
N GLU A 122 -18.61 1.09 2.97
CA GLU A 122 -17.72 0.14 2.30
C GLU A 122 -18.01 -1.28 2.81
N PHE A 123 -17.91 -2.28 1.94
CA PHE A 123 -18.27 -3.66 2.28
C PHE A 123 -17.01 -4.50 2.53
N PHE A 124 -17.03 -5.25 3.62
CA PHE A 124 -15.96 -6.18 3.98
C PHE A 124 -16.52 -7.59 3.95
N ASP A 125 -15.84 -8.48 3.25
CA ASP A 125 -16.09 -9.91 3.26
C ASP A 125 -14.96 -10.56 4.08
N VAL A 126 -15.32 -11.38 5.06
CA VAL A 126 -14.35 -12.09 5.91
C VAL A 126 -14.36 -13.56 5.50
N SER A 127 -13.27 -14.29 5.69
CA SER A 127 -13.19 -15.74 5.47
C SER A 127 -12.32 -16.40 6.54
N GLU A 128 -12.22 -17.74 6.52
CA GLU A 128 -11.60 -18.55 7.59
C GLU A 128 -10.18 -18.12 7.99
N SER A 129 -9.33 -17.69 7.05
CA SER A 129 -7.95 -17.25 7.34
C SER A 129 -7.52 -15.99 6.58
N ALA A 130 -8.48 -15.32 5.94
CA ALA A 130 -8.23 -14.17 5.10
C ALA A 130 -9.36 -13.15 5.22
N LEU A 131 -9.00 -11.89 5.08
CA LEU A 131 -9.94 -10.80 4.92
C LEU A 131 -9.95 -10.41 3.46
N THR A 132 -11.15 -10.30 2.86
CA THR A 132 -11.30 -9.80 1.49
C THR A 132 -12.15 -8.53 1.52
N TRP A 133 -11.49 -7.40 1.33
CA TRP A 133 -12.17 -6.13 1.13
C TRP A 133 -12.75 -6.11 -0.27
N LYS A 134 -14.03 -5.78 -0.44
CA LYS A 134 -14.66 -5.63 -1.76
C LYS A 134 -15.43 -4.32 -1.84
N ASP A 135 -15.24 -3.54 -2.90
CA ASP A 135 -16.09 -2.38 -3.15
C ASP A 135 -17.36 -2.77 -3.94
N ARG A 136 -18.21 -1.79 -4.23
CA ARG A 136 -19.47 -1.98 -4.97
C ARG A 136 -19.26 -2.26 -6.45
N GLU A 137 -18.10 -1.91 -6.98
CA GLU A 137 -17.71 -2.13 -8.37
C GLU A 137 -17.12 -3.53 -8.58
N GLY A 138 -16.91 -4.28 -7.50
CA GLY A 138 -16.36 -5.63 -7.53
C GLY A 138 -14.83 -5.66 -7.52
N ASN A 139 -14.16 -4.52 -7.30
CA ASN A 139 -12.73 -4.54 -7.01
C ASN A 139 -12.52 -5.06 -5.59
N TRP A 140 -11.36 -5.67 -5.38
CA TRP A 140 -11.09 -6.37 -4.14
C TRP A 140 -9.63 -6.32 -3.72
N ILE A 141 -9.41 -6.50 -2.42
CA ILE A 141 -8.10 -6.63 -1.81
C ILE A 141 -8.16 -7.79 -0.82
N ARG A 142 -7.21 -8.72 -0.93
CA ARG A 142 -7.08 -9.88 -0.06
C ARG A 142 -5.91 -9.69 0.90
N TYR A 143 -6.17 -10.03 2.16
CA TYR A 143 -5.20 -10.02 3.24
C TYR A 143 -5.13 -11.40 3.87
N GLN A 144 -3.92 -11.89 4.12
CA GLN A 144 -3.69 -13.08 4.92
C GLN A 144 -3.58 -12.69 6.39
N LEU A 145 -4.31 -13.40 7.24
CA LEU A 145 -4.21 -13.21 8.67
C LEU A 145 -2.97 -13.96 9.20
N LYS A 146 -2.00 -13.24 9.79
CA LYS A 146 -0.72 -13.78 10.27
C LYS A 146 -0.74 -13.95 11.80
N PRO A 147 -0.83 -15.16 12.37
CA PRO A 147 -0.80 -15.36 13.83
C PRO A 147 0.46 -14.82 14.51
N GLU A 148 1.57 -14.75 13.78
CA GLU A 148 2.87 -14.22 14.20
C GLU A 148 2.91 -12.68 14.26
N LEU A 149 2.00 -11.99 13.58
CA LEU A 149 1.82 -10.54 13.65
C LEU A 149 0.46 -10.24 14.31
N PRO A 150 0.42 -10.00 15.64
CA PRO A 150 -0.82 -9.86 16.38
C PRO A 150 -1.75 -8.83 15.72
N ASN A 151 -3.00 -9.24 15.52
CA ASN A 151 -4.04 -8.41 14.95
C ASN A 151 -3.70 -7.83 13.56
N THR A 152 -2.78 -8.41 12.78
CA THR A 152 -2.31 -7.84 11.50
C THR A 152 -2.63 -8.72 10.29
N GLY A 153 -3.39 -8.16 9.35
CA GLY A 153 -3.69 -8.77 8.06
C GLY A 153 -2.73 -8.23 7.01
N VAL A 154 -1.86 -9.08 6.51
CA VAL A 154 -0.84 -8.70 5.52
C VAL A 154 -1.46 -8.77 4.13
N ILE A 155 -1.30 -7.73 3.32
CA ILE A 155 -1.81 -7.73 1.94
C ILE A 155 -1.13 -8.83 1.14
N THR A 156 -1.91 -9.57 0.34
CA THR A 156 -1.37 -10.63 -0.52
C THR A 156 -1.78 -10.47 -1.97
N GLU A 157 -2.89 -9.79 -2.24
CA GLU A 157 -3.42 -9.71 -3.60
C GLU A 157 -4.44 -8.56 -3.71
N TYR A 158 -4.52 -7.92 -4.87
CA TYR A 158 -5.61 -7.01 -5.21
C TYR A 158 -6.00 -7.16 -6.67
N GLY A 159 -7.22 -6.78 -7.02
CA GLY A 159 -7.70 -6.91 -8.39
C GLY A 159 -9.17 -6.59 -8.55
N ASN A 160 -9.74 -7.12 -9.63
CA ASN A 160 -11.16 -7.07 -9.95
C ASN A 160 -11.55 -8.42 -10.60
N PRO A 161 -12.76 -8.58 -11.17
CA PRO A 161 -13.14 -9.85 -11.79
C PRO A 161 -12.35 -10.24 -13.05
N LEU A 162 -11.59 -9.32 -13.65
CA LEU A 162 -10.89 -9.52 -14.92
C LEU A 162 -9.39 -9.81 -14.75
N TYR A 163 -8.75 -9.23 -13.72
CA TYR A 163 -7.32 -9.41 -13.47
C TYR A 163 -6.99 -9.20 -11.99
N SER A 164 -5.81 -9.65 -11.58
CA SER A 164 -5.25 -9.44 -10.25
C SER A 164 -3.75 -9.24 -10.28
N HIS A 165 -3.23 -8.62 -9.22
CA HIS A 165 -1.81 -8.49 -8.93
C HIS A 165 -1.55 -9.08 -7.55
N LYS A 166 -0.56 -9.98 -7.46
CA LYS A 166 -0.13 -10.62 -6.21
C LYS A 166 1.00 -9.80 -5.58
N LEU A 167 1.06 -9.82 -4.25
CA LEU A 167 2.09 -9.17 -3.46
C LEU A 167 2.79 -10.23 -2.63
N VAL A 168 4.08 -10.41 -2.88
CA VAL A 168 4.94 -11.22 -2.02
C VAL A 168 5.40 -10.34 -0.87
N THR A 169 5.35 -10.89 0.34
CA THR A 169 5.79 -10.17 1.54
C THR A 169 6.81 -10.96 2.32
N ASP A 170 7.70 -10.26 3.02
CA ASP A 170 8.59 -10.87 4.00
C ASP A 170 7.92 -11.10 5.36
N ASP A 171 8.68 -11.66 6.31
CA ASP A 171 8.21 -11.98 7.67
C ASP A 171 7.83 -10.74 8.50
N LEU A 172 8.26 -9.54 8.09
CA LEU A 172 7.86 -8.27 8.70
C LEU A 172 6.59 -7.69 8.04
N GLY A 173 5.98 -8.42 7.10
CA GLY A 173 4.78 -8.02 6.37
C GLY A 173 5.04 -6.89 5.38
N ARG A 174 6.28 -6.71 4.91
CA ARG A 174 6.66 -5.70 3.91
C ARG A 174 6.55 -6.31 2.51
N VAL A 175 6.03 -5.56 1.55
CA VAL A 175 5.91 -6.02 0.15
C VAL A 175 7.29 -6.05 -0.49
N THR A 176 7.78 -7.22 -0.87
CA THR A 176 9.08 -7.40 -1.54
C THR A 176 8.96 -7.52 -3.04
N GLU A 177 7.80 -7.94 -3.55
CA GLU A 177 7.56 -8.14 -4.97
C GLU A 177 6.09 -7.97 -5.33
N VAL A 178 5.82 -7.42 -6.51
CA VAL A 178 4.50 -7.41 -7.15
C VAL A 178 4.56 -8.26 -8.40
N ILE A 179 3.60 -9.16 -8.52
CA ILE A 179 3.50 -10.14 -9.61
C ILE A 179 2.18 -9.91 -10.35
N ASP A 180 2.20 -9.94 -11.67
CA ASP A 180 1.01 -9.76 -12.50
C ASP A 180 0.08 -10.99 -12.51
N HIS A 181 -1.03 -10.86 -13.22
CA HIS A 181 -2.03 -11.92 -13.35
C HIS A 181 -1.51 -13.20 -14.04
N PHE A 182 -0.41 -13.10 -14.78
CA PHE A 182 0.24 -14.18 -15.51
C PHE A 182 1.48 -14.72 -14.79
N ASP A 183 1.64 -14.40 -13.51
CA ASP A 183 2.76 -14.82 -12.67
C ASP A 183 4.14 -14.24 -13.09
N HIS A 184 4.15 -13.10 -13.78
CA HIS A 184 5.38 -12.35 -14.07
C HIS A 184 5.69 -11.32 -12.99
N SER A 185 6.94 -11.26 -12.55
CA SER A 185 7.44 -10.20 -11.67
C SER A 185 7.34 -8.83 -12.36
N LEU A 186 6.71 -7.86 -11.71
CA LEU A 186 6.57 -6.49 -12.21
C LEU A 186 7.51 -5.52 -11.51
N VAL A 187 7.57 -5.60 -10.18
CA VAL A 187 8.31 -4.65 -9.34
C VAL A 187 8.88 -5.38 -8.12
N THR A 188 10.11 -5.07 -7.76
CA THR A 188 10.76 -5.54 -6.53
C THR A 188 11.13 -4.38 -5.61
N PHE A 189 11.19 -4.67 -4.31
CA PHE A 189 11.49 -3.71 -3.25
C PHE A 189 12.68 -4.18 -2.41
N THR A 190 13.59 -3.26 -2.13
CA THR A 190 14.64 -3.43 -1.11
C THR A 190 14.39 -2.43 0.01
N TYR A 191 14.63 -2.83 1.25
CA TYR A 191 14.35 -2.03 2.44
C TYR A 191 15.61 -1.71 3.25
N LEU A 192 15.55 -0.61 3.98
CA LEU A 192 16.56 -0.23 4.97
C LEU A 192 16.42 -1.12 6.20
N ASP A 193 17.37 -2.03 6.41
CA ASP A 193 17.42 -2.97 7.53
C ASP A 193 16.06 -3.67 7.76
N ASN A 194 15.59 -3.70 9.01
CA ASN A 194 14.29 -4.22 9.43
C ASN A 194 13.21 -3.13 9.52
N THR A 195 13.34 -2.04 8.76
CA THR A 195 12.36 -0.94 8.74
C THR A 195 11.35 -1.08 7.60
N GLN A 196 10.29 -0.28 7.62
CA GLN A 196 9.31 -0.17 6.52
C GLN A 196 9.75 0.80 5.41
N LEU A 197 11.03 1.24 5.41
CA LEU A 197 11.53 2.27 4.50
C LEU A 197 12.22 1.64 3.29
N PRO A 198 11.67 1.76 2.07
CA PRO A 198 12.31 1.21 0.88
C PRO A 198 13.57 2.00 0.54
N THR A 199 14.69 1.33 0.27
CA THR A 199 15.92 1.96 -0.26
C THR A 199 15.98 1.93 -1.77
N ARG A 200 15.31 0.95 -2.39
CA ARG A 200 15.26 0.80 -3.84
C ARG A 200 13.98 0.12 -4.28
N ILE A 201 13.39 0.62 -5.35
CA ILE A 201 12.26 0.01 -6.04
C ILE A 201 12.64 -0.12 -7.52
N GLU A 202 12.55 -1.32 -8.08
CA GLU A 202 12.97 -1.63 -9.45
C GLU A 202 11.87 -2.37 -10.20
N ASP A 203 11.62 -1.99 -11.46
CA ASP A 203 10.72 -2.71 -12.35
C ASP A 203 11.43 -3.83 -13.13
N TYR A 204 10.64 -4.69 -13.77
CA TYR A 204 11.12 -5.81 -14.58
C TYR A 204 12.07 -5.42 -15.73
N SER A 205 12.09 -4.14 -16.14
CA SER A 205 12.96 -3.63 -17.21
C SER A 205 14.29 -3.08 -16.68
N GLY A 206 14.48 -3.06 -15.36
CA GLY A 206 15.66 -2.52 -14.69
C GLY A 206 15.61 -1.01 -14.41
N ARG A 207 14.48 -0.34 -14.67
CA ARG A 207 14.30 1.06 -14.23
C ARG A 207 14.08 1.05 -12.73
N SER A 208 14.72 1.98 -12.02
CA SER A 208 14.62 2.01 -10.56
C SER A 208 14.57 3.41 -9.98
N VAL A 209 13.97 3.51 -8.80
CA VAL A 209 14.02 4.69 -7.93
C VAL A 209 14.76 4.30 -6.66
N SER A 210 15.68 5.17 -6.22
CA SER A 210 16.45 4.96 -4.99
C SER A 210 16.18 6.04 -3.96
N TYR A 211 16.22 5.66 -2.69
CA TYR A 211 15.84 6.49 -1.55
C TYR A 211 16.96 6.49 -0.51
N VAL A 212 17.41 7.68 -0.11
CA VAL A 212 18.45 7.85 0.91
C VAL A 212 17.87 8.51 2.14
N TYR A 213 18.24 7.99 3.31
CA TYR A 213 17.72 8.44 4.60
C TYR A 213 18.85 8.93 5.50
N ASN A 214 18.55 9.90 6.36
CA ASN A 214 19.45 10.32 7.45
C ASN A 214 19.33 9.39 8.68
N ASP A 215 20.15 9.63 9.71
CA ASP A 215 20.17 8.86 10.97
C ASP A 215 18.83 8.90 11.73
N ARG A 216 17.99 9.91 11.46
CA ARG A 216 16.63 10.03 12.02
C ARG A 216 15.59 9.36 11.14
N ARG A 217 16.01 8.57 10.14
CA ARG A 217 15.17 7.86 9.17
C ARG A 217 14.27 8.77 8.35
N GLN A 218 14.68 10.02 8.15
CA GLN A 218 14.01 10.97 7.28
C GLN A 218 14.61 10.88 5.89
N LEU A 219 13.78 10.81 4.86
CA LEU A 219 14.22 10.74 3.48
C LEU A 219 14.90 12.05 3.06
N THR A 220 16.18 12.02 2.73
CA THR A 220 16.96 13.19 2.35
C THR A 220 17.22 13.30 0.85
N GLU A 221 17.22 12.18 0.13
CA GLU A 221 17.43 12.16 -1.32
C GLU A 221 16.55 11.10 -1.99
N ILE A 222 16.06 11.44 -3.19
CA ILE A 222 15.51 10.49 -4.16
C ILE A 222 16.31 10.59 -5.45
N VAL A 223 16.72 9.46 -6.00
CA VAL A 223 17.19 9.36 -7.39
C VAL A 223 16.06 8.77 -8.22
N ASP A 224 15.50 9.56 -9.15
CA ASP A 224 14.38 9.15 -9.99
C ASP A 224 14.81 8.15 -11.08
N VAL A 225 13.84 7.63 -11.85
CA VAL A 225 14.09 6.65 -12.93
C VAL A 225 15.01 7.14 -14.06
N ARG A 226 15.27 8.45 -14.14
CA ARG A 226 16.20 9.07 -15.11
C ARG A 226 17.59 9.29 -14.53
N GLY A 227 17.81 8.94 -13.26
CA GLY A 227 19.06 9.20 -12.55
C GLY A 227 19.15 10.61 -11.98
N GLU A 228 18.05 11.36 -11.92
CA GLU A 228 18.05 12.74 -11.44
C GLU A 228 17.75 12.81 -9.93
N SER A 229 18.53 13.60 -9.18
CA SER A 229 18.44 13.68 -7.72
C SER A 229 17.53 14.80 -7.21
N TRP A 230 16.63 14.45 -6.30
CA TRP A 230 15.76 15.33 -5.53
C TRP A 230 16.19 15.35 -4.06
N HIS A 231 16.31 16.51 -3.45
CA HIS A 231 16.76 16.63 -2.05
C HIS A 231 15.68 17.21 -1.16
N TYR A 232 15.60 16.71 0.08
CA TYR A 232 14.61 17.12 1.07
C TYR A 232 15.29 17.55 2.36
N THR A 233 14.81 18.65 2.95
CA THR A 233 15.17 19.06 4.31
C THR A 233 13.93 19.16 5.17
N TYR A 234 14.12 19.10 6.49
CA TYR A 234 13.02 19.07 7.46
C TYR A 234 13.21 20.12 8.55
N THR A 235 12.09 20.67 9.03
CA THR A 235 12.08 21.47 10.25
C THR A 235 12.42 20.58 11.43
N GLN A 236 13.33 21.06 12.29
CA GLN A 236 13.63 20.38 13.55
C GLN A 236 12.81 21.01 14.66
N SER A 237 11.98 20.21 15.34
CA SER A 237 11.30 20.59 16.57
C SER A 237 11.39 19.44 17.55
N ALA A 238 11.74 19.73 18.81
CA ALA A 238 11.76 18.73 19.87
C ALA A 238 10.35 18.23 20.23
N ASN A 239 9.32 19.07 20.00
CA ASN A 239 7.97 18.85 20.51
C ASN A 239 6.93 18.66 19.38
N SER A 240 7.38 18.46 18.13
CA SER A 240 6.46 18.33 16.99
C SER A 240 7.01 17.40 15.94
N LYS A 241 6.11 16.73 15.23
CA LYS A 241 6.41 15.94 14.05
C LYS A 241 7.18 16.81 13.03
N PRO A 242 8.24 16.30 12.39
CA PRO A 242 8.99 17.07 11.42
C PRO A 242 8.11 17.45 10.24
N LYS A 243 8.33 18.62 9.67
CA LYS A 243 7.69 19.05 8.41
C LYS A 243 8.75 19.22 7.35
N ILE A 244 8.41 19.03 6.09
CA ILE A 244 9.32 19.35 4.99
C ILE A 244 9.60 20.85 5.04
N ALA A 245 10.86 21.24 5.16
CA ALA A 245 11.31 22.62 5.17
C ALA A 245 11.71 23.10 3.77
N SER A 246 12.34 22.23 2.98
CA SER A 246 12.64 22.53 1.58
C SER A 246 12.72 21.29 0.71
N ILE A 247 12.48 21.50 -0.59
CA ILE A 247 12.70 20.53 -1.66
C ILE A 247 13.58 21.19 -2.70
N THR A 248 14.67 20.52 -3.09
CA THR A 248 15.57 20.98 -4.15
C THR A 248 15.47 20.03 -5.34
N ASP A 249 15.16 20.59 -6.51
CA ASP A 249 15.06 19.84 -7.76
C ASP A 249 16.45 19.52 -8.37
N PRO A 250 16.53 18.64 -9.38
CA PRO A 250 17.80 18.28 -10.00
C PRO A 250 18.53 19.43 -10.71
N ARG A 251 17.82 20.52 -11.01
CA ARG A 251 18.40 21.74 -11.60
C ARG A 251 18.93 22.70 -10.53
N GLY A 252 18.83 22.33 -9.25
CA GLY A 252 19.25 23.14 -8.10
C GLY A 252 18.21 24.16 -7.64
N ASN A 253 17.01 24.20 -8.22
CA ASN A 253 15.97 25.11 -7.77
C ASN A 253 15.39 24.60 -6.45
N THR A 254 15.29 25.49 -5.46
CA THR A 254 14.81 25.14 -4.12
C THR A 254 13.50 25.83 -3.79
N THR A 255 12.50 25.04 -3.41
CA THR A 255 11.23 25.50 -2.82
C THR A 255 11.27 25.33 -1.31
N LYS A 256 10.82 26.33 -0.55
CA LYS A 256 10.78 26.33 0.92
C LYS A 256 9.34 26.50 1.43
N TYR A 257 9.05 25.97 2.62
CA TYR A 257 7.72 25.95 3.25
C TYR A 257 7.71 26.58 4.64
#